data_AF-A0A4R6IZE1-F1
#
_entry.id   AF-A0A4R6IZE1-F1
#
_cell.length_a   1.000
_cell.length_b   1.000
_cell.length_c   1.000
_cell.angle_alpha   90.00
_cell.angle_beta   90.00
_cell.angle_gamma   90.00
#
_symmetry.space_group_name_H-M   'P 1'
#
loop_
_entity.id
_entity.type
_entity.pdbx_description
1 polymer ?
#
loop_
_entity_poly.entity_id
_entity_poly.type
_entity_poly.pdbx_seq_one_letter_code
_entity_poly.pdbx_strand_id
1 'polypeptide(L)'
;MRFLPDKPSLGFLRKEAKDLLAALRESSPEASLADAQRALASEYGMRDWTELKSEVERRAAEAPVAPDGLADALATTFGLGNVTNAAAPVSFTPMGRCWSITTDRGRWLAVTVYAWITEAQATVGAQLRDAAAAAGIAAPTPVRSPQGRLIETVQRQNWRVHEWIQVGPSPVTPTPAAVAGRIGSIYGTLHALAIPSETPISWYLTSRKSGADWEGLVDRARAAHKPWAEQLNQALPNLADLRTVEADVDGNQFILCNSYLIPEHVRIGHNDELVVTEWDFAGSLTPELELGYALGHWTLQPSINPKTVAAFRDGYTEAAGQWPRLELASFAVAVSGWLNWTYNTICEAINPADDDQAEVSERGTLDLLNRPMTRSSLQQLLAAVDA
;
A
#
# COMPACT_ATOMS: atom_id res chain seq x y z
N MET A 1 -5.88 -6.85 -2.15
CA MET A 1 -5.37 -7.79 -3.19
C MET A 1 -3.89 -7.47 -3.47
N ARG A 2 -3.04 -8.49 -3.66
CA ARG A 2 -1.60 -8.32 -3.92
C ARG A 2 -1.25 -8.49 -5.40
N PHE A 3 -0.19 -7.82 -5.82
CA PHE A 3 0.38 -7.93 -7.18
C PHE A 3 1.60 -8.85 -7.17
N LEU A 4 1.65 -9.78 -8.12
CA LEU A 4 2.88 -10.51 -8.38
C LEU A 4 3.91 -9.55 -8.97
N PRO A 5 5.19 -9.64 -8.57
CA PRO A 5 6.26 -8.94 -9.27
C PRO A 5 6.36 -9.42 -10.72
N ASP A 6 7.04 -8.66 -11.56
CA ASP A 6 7.19 -8.98 -12.99
C ASP A 6 8.08 -10.21 -13.21
N LYS A 7 8.91 -10.55 -12.21
CA LYS A 7 9.71 -11.78 -12.16
C LYS A 7 9.45 -12.53 -10.85
N PRO A 8 8.30 -13.21 -10.71
CA PRO A 8 7.95 -13.91 -9.48
C PRO A 8 8.77 -15.19 -9.32
N SER A 9 8.97 -15.61 -8.06
CA SER A 9 9.71 -16.82 -7.70
C SER A 9 8.81 -17.77 -6.94
N LEU A 10 8.66 -18.99 -7.46
CA LEU A 10 7.99 -20.08 -6.73
C LEU A 10 8.68 -20.40 -5.39
N GLY A 11 9.99 -20.15 -5.28
CA GLY A 11 10.70 -20.31 -4.02
C GLY A 11 10.19 -19.34 -2.95
N PHE A 12 10.03 -18.05 -3.31
CA PHE A 12 9.48 -17.04 -2.41
C PHE A 12 8.02 -17.32 -2.07
N LEU A 13 7.18 -17.66 -3.05
CA LEU A 13 5.77 -17.98 -2.77
C LEU A 13 5.61 -19.21 -1.86
N ARG A 14 6.49 -20.21 -1.97
CA ARG A 14 6.49 -21.35 -1.03
C ARG A 14 6.89 -20.93 0.40
N LYS A 15 7.78 -19.95 0.54
CA LYS A 15 8.12 -19.37 1.84
C LYS A 15 6.93 -18.58 2.39
N GLU A 16 6.34 -17.69 1.59
CA GLU A 16 5.14 -16.92 1.96
C GLU A 16 3.99 -17.84 2.40
N ALA A 17 3.76 -18.96 1.72
CA ALA A 17 2.72 -19.91 2.13
C ALA A 17 3.00 -20.55 3.51
N LYS A 18 4.27 -20.72 3.91
CA LYS A 18 4.63 -21.21 5.24
C LYS A 18 4.47 -20.12 6.30
N ASP A 19 4.85 -18.89 5.97
CA ASP A 19 4.69 -17.73 6.86
C ASP A 19 3.19 -17.47 7.10
N LEU A 20 2.37 -17.54 6.05
CA LEU A 20 0.92 -17.47 6.13
C LEU A 20 0.31 -18.63 6.93
N LEU A 21 0.84 -19.86 6.79
CA LEU A 21 0.40 -20.98 7.62
C LEU A 21 0.63 -20.71 9.11
N ALA A 22 1.78 -20.13 9.48
CA ALA A 22 2.05 -19.75 10.86
C ALA A 22 1.04 -18.71 11.35
N ALA A 23 0.76 -17.69 10.53
CA ALA A 23 -0.24 -16.66 10.82
C ALA A 23 -1.64 -17.24 11.02
N LEU A 24 -2.10 -18.11 10.11
CA LEU A 24 -3.42 -18.74 10.19
C LEU A 24 -3.57 -19.59 11.45
N ARG A 25 -2.51 -20.23 11.92
CA ARG A 25 -2.53 -21.06 13.13
C ARG A 25 -2.68 -20.25 14.43
N GLU A 26 -2.45 -18.95 14.42
CA GLU A 26 -2.69 -18.09 15.60
C GLU A 26 -4.18 -18.02 15.98
N SER A 27 -5.07 -18.16 15.00
CA SER A 27 -6.53 -18.16 15.15
C SER A 27 -7.18 -19.51 14.85
N SER A 28 -6.56 -20.33 13.99
CA SER A 28 -7.06 -21.64 13.56
C SER A 28 -5.95 -22.70 13.62
N PRO A 29 -5.71 -23.33 14.79
CA PRO A 29 -4.58 -24.25 15.00
C PRO A 29 -4.52 -25.42 14.01
N GLU A 30 -5.67 -25.86 13.51
CA GLU A 30 -5.81 -26.97 12.55
C GLU A 30 -5.50 -26.57 11.09
N ALA A 31 -5.19 -25.30 10.82
CA ALA A 31 -4.88 -24.86 9.46
C ALA A 31 -3.73 -25.70 8.85
N SER A 32 -3.93 -26.10 7.60
CA SER A 32 -2.98 -26.90 6.83
C SER A 32 -2.21 -26.04 5.83
N LEU A 33 -1.09 -26.56 5.32
CA LEU A 33 -0.34 -25.89 4.24
C LEU A 33 -1.19 -25.71 2.97
N ALA A 34 -2.13 -26.61 2.70
CA ALA A 34 -3.02 -26.50 1.56
C ALA A 34 -4.00 -25.32 1.72
N ASP A 35 -4.46 -25.04 2.96
CA ASP A 35 -5.29 -23.88 3.26
C ASP A 35 -4.50 -22.59 3.04
N ALA A 36 -3.27 -22.53 3.53
CA ALA A 36 -2.39 -21.38 3.33
C ALA A 36 -2.06 -21.14 1.84
N GLN A 37 -1.77 -22.20 1.08
CA GLN A 37 -1.53 -22.07 -0.37
C GLN A 37 -2.77 -21.57 -1.12
N ARG A 38 -3.97 -22.00 -0.73
CA ARG A 38 -5.23 -21.54 -1.32
C ARG A 38 -5.51 -20.09 -0.96
N ALA A 39 -5.31 -19.71 0.29
CA ALA A 39 -5.46 -18.33 0.75
C ALA A 39 -4.47 -17.40 0.00
N LEU A 40 -3.20 -17.78 -0.11
CA LEU A 40 -2.19 -17.03 -0.85
C LEU A 40 -2.53 -16.91 -2.34
N ALA A 41 -3.01 -17.98 -2.98
CA ALA A 41 -3.49 -17.91 -4.35
C ALA A 41 -4.61 -16.88 -4.50
N SER A 42 -5.59 -16.89 -3.59
CA SER A 42 -6.68 -15.93 -3.58
C SER A 42 -6.22 -14.48 -3.38
N GLU A 43 -5.18 -14.23 -2.57
CA GLU A 43 -4.60 -12.88 -2.42
C GLU A 43 -4.03 -12.34 -3.73
N TYR A 44 -3.47 -13.21 -4.55
CA TYR A 44 -2.97 -12.92 -5.89
C TYR A 44 -4.03 -13.10 -6.98
N GLY A 45 -5.32 -13.22 -6.63
CA GLY A 45 -6.43 -13.31 -7.58
C GLY A 45 -6.55 -14.64 -8.33
N MET A 46 -5.88 -15.69 -7.85
CA MET A 46 -5.87 -17.03 -8.44
C MET A 46 -6.77 -17.96 -7.62
N ARG A 47 -7.44 -18.92 -8.27
CA ARG A 47 -8.39 -19.83 -7.61
C ARG A 47 -7.67 -20.84 -6.71
N ASP A 48 -6.49 -21.28 -7.14
CA ASP A 48 -5.70 -22.27 -6.41
C ASP A 48 -4.20 -22.14 -6.69
N TRP A 49 -3.43 -22.96 -5.99
CA TRP A 49 -1.97 -23.00 -6.06
C TRP A 49 -1.43 -23.44 -7.42
N THR A 50 -2.18 -24.25 -8.17
CA THR A 50 -1.79 -24.69 -9.51
C THR A 50 -1.89 -23.53 -10.49
N GLU A 51 -2.99 -22.80 -10.45
CA GLU A 51 -3.17 -21.59 -11.25
C GLU A 51 -2.12 -20.52 -10.92
N LEU A 52 -1.81 -20.32 -9.63
CA LEU A 52 -0.74 -19.40 -9.23
C LEU A 52 0.63 -19.82 -9.78
N LYS A 53 0.95 -21.12 -9.84
CA LYS A 53 2.20 -21.58 -10.46
C LYS A 53 2.25 -21.32 -11.95
N SER A 54 1.17 -21.63 -12.66
CA SER A 54 1.08 -21.39 -14.10
C SER A 54 1.25 -19.91 -14.40
N GLU A 55 0.67 -19.03 -13.58
CA GLU A 55 0.84 -17.59 -13.72
C GLU A 55 2.30 -17.14 -13.48
N VAL A 56 2.99 -17.73 -12.51
CA VAL A 56 4.41 -17.45 -12.28
C VAL A 56 5.27 -17.86 -13.48
N GLU A 57 5.01 -19.03 -14.05
CA GLU A 57 5.71 -19.53 -15.24
C GLU A 57 5.43 -18.64 -16.46
N ARG A 58 4.18 -18.22 -16.66
CA ARG A 58 3.78 -17.29 -17.72
C ARG A 58 4.52 -15.94 -17.60
N ARG A 59 4.48 -15.30 -16.41
CA ARG A 59 5.17 -14.01 -16.17
C ARG A 59 6.68 -14.11 -16.35
N ALA A 60 7.29 -15.23 -15.96
CA ALA A 60 8.71 -15.45 -16.17
C ALA A 60 9.07 -15.55 -17.67
N ALA A 61 8.19 -16.14 -18.50
CA ALA A 61 8.37 -16.25 -19.94
C ALA A 61 8.09 -14.93 -20.69
N GLU A 62 7.15 -14.13 -20.19
CA GLU A 62 6.67 -12.88 -20.80
C GLU A 62 7.17 -11.63 -20.05
N ALA A 63 8.37 -11.70 -19.46
CA ALA A 63 8.90 -10.62 -18.64
C ALA A 63 8.99 -9.32 -19.46
N PRO A 64 8.43 -8.20 -18.98
CA PRO A 64 8.45 -6.93 -19.69
C PRO A 64 9.88 -6.47 -20.04
N VAL A 65 10.05 -5.91 -21.23
CA VAL A 65 11.31 -5.30 -21.68
C VAL A 65 11.24 -3.81 -21.45
N ALA A 66 12.32 -3.22 -20.92
CA ALA A 66 12.39 -1.78 -20.73
C ALA A 66 12.31 -1.05 -22.07
N PRO A 67 11.62 0.09 -22.15
CA PRO A 67 11.68 0.97 -23.31
C PRO A 67 13.12 1.29 -23.72
N ASP A 68 13.33 1.42 -25.03
CA ASP A 68 14.65 1.69 -25.59
C ASP A 68 15.30 2.94 -24.97
N GLY A 69 16.55 2.78 -24.53
CA GLY A 69 17.34 3.85 -23.91
C GLY A 69 16.84 4.33 -22.54
N LEU A 70 15.81 3.71 -21.94
CA LEU A 70 15.29 4.12 -20.64
C LEU A 70 16.36 4.04 -19.55
N ALA A 71 17.13 2.93 -19.53
CA ALA A 71 18.17 2.71 -18.53
C ALA A 71 19.25 3.80 -18.58
N ASP A 72 19.75 4.11 -19.79
CA ASP A 72 20.77 5.14 -19.99
C ASP A 72 20.25 6.54 -19.68
N ALA A 73 19.00 6.83 -20.05
CA ALA A 73 18.37 8.11 -19.74
C ALA A 73 18.19 8.30 -18.23
N LEU A 74 17.70 7.28 -17.51
CA LEU A 74 17.60 7.32 -16.05
C LEU A 74 18.98 7.44 -15.40
N ALA A 75 19.96 6.67 -15.85
CA ALA A 75 21.30 6.70 -15.30
C ALA A 75 22.01 8.05 -15.52
N THR A 76 21.79 8.68 -16.67
CA THR A 76 22.31 10.02 -16.96
C THR A 76 21.62 11.07 -16.10
N THR A 77 20.27 11.07 -16.08
CA THR A 77 19.48 12.09 -15.37
C THR A 77 19.69 12.04 -13.86
N PHE A 78 19.72 10.86 -13.25
CA PHE A 78 19.95 10.72 -11.81
C PHE A 78 21.43 10.60 -11.43
N GLY A 79 22.34 10.62 -12.42
CA GLY A 79 23.76 10.47 -12.16
C GLY A 79 24.10 9.15 -11.48
N LEU A 80 23.59 8.03 -12.00
CA LEU A 80 23.72 6.68 -11.42
C LEU A 80 25.00 5.95 -11.85
N GLY A 81 25.64 6.35 -12.97
CA GLY A 81 26.84 5.70 -13.50
C GLY A 81 26.63 5.24 -14.94
N ASN A 82 27.57 4.48 -15.48
CA ASN A 82 27.41 3.86 -16.79
C ASN A 82 26.60 2.57 -16.63
N VAL A 83 25.55 2.39 -17.44
CA VAL A 83 24.73 1.17 -17.43
C VAL A 83 25.57 -0.01 -17.90
N THR A 84 25.58 -1.09 -17.11
CA THR A 84 26.38 -2.30 -17.40
C THR A 84 25.53 -3.47 -17.88
N ASN A 85 24.24 -3.47 -17.55
CA ASN A 85 23.27 -4.50 -17.93
C ASN A 85 21.96 -3.85 -18.38
N ALA A 86 21.20 -4.56 -19.23
CA ALA A 86 19.84 -4.15 -19.55
C ALA A 86 18.99 -4.00 -18.27
N ALA A 87 18.12 -2.98 -18.25
CA ALA A 87 17.17 -2.80 -17.15
C ALA A 87 16.28 -4.04 -17.01
N ALA A 88 16.11 -4.50 -15.78
CA ALA A 88 15.26 -5.66 -15.48
C ALA A 88 13.94 -5.19 -14.86
N PRO A 89 12.78 -5.74 -15.27
CA PRO A 89 11.51 -5.39 -14.66
C PRO A 89 11.47 -5.95 -13.23
N VAL A 90 10.85 -5.19 -12.32
CA VAL A 90 10.73 -5.55 -10.91
C VAL A 90 9.29 -5.87 -10.57
N SER A 91 8.39 -4.92 -10.78
CA SER A 91 6.97 -5.05 -10.45
C SER A 91 6.16 -3.97 -11.15
N PHE A 92 4.93 -4.28 -11.48
CA PHE A 92 3.92 -3.27 -11.79
C PHE A 92 3.21 -2.79 -10.51
N THR A 93 3.01 -1.48 -10.40
CA THR A 93 2.27 -0.83 -9.31
C THR A 93 1.22 0.10 -9.91
N PRO A 94 0.24 0.60 -9.12
CA PRO A 94 -0.69 1.62 -9.60
C PRO A 94 -0.02 2.92 -10.11
N MET A 95 1.24 3.19 -9.73
CA MET A 95 2.01 4.34 -10.27
C MET A 95 2.73 4.01 -11.59
N GLY A 96 2.75 2.75 -12.01
CA GLY A 96 3.49 2.26 -13.16
C GLY A 96 4.51 1.18 -12.80
N ARG A 97 5.36 0.84 -13.78
CA ARG A 97 6.32 -0.26 -13.69
C ARG A 97 7.64 0.19 -13.07
N CYS A 98 8.10 -0.60 -12.11
CA CYS A 98 9.41 -0.43 -11.45
C CYS A 98 10.50 -1.19 -12.20
N TRP A 99 11.69 -0.58 -12.30
CA TRP A 99 12.84 -1.13 -13.01
C TRP A 99 14.08 -1.21 -12.12
N SER A 100 14.83 -2.29 -12.26
CA SER A 100 16.15 -2.49 -11.68
C SER A 100 17.20 -2.02 -12.67
N ILE A 101 17.91 -0.95 -12.36
CA ILE A 101 19.00 -0.40 -13.18
C ILE A 101 20.34 -0.84 -12.57
N THR A 102 21.21 -1.47 -13.36
CA THR A 102 22.55 -1.86 -12.90
C THR A 102 23.61 -1.04 -13.63
N THR A 103 24.51 -0.46 -12.86
CA THR A 103 25.55 0.45 -13.32
C THR A 103 26.91 0.05 -12.73
N ASP A 104 27.97 0.69 -13.21
CA ASP A 104 29.32 0.59 -12.64
C ASP A 104 29.44 1.12 -11.20
N ARG A 105 28.43 1.86 -10.69
CA ARG A 105 28.37 2.36 -9.31
C ARG A 105 27.37 1.63 -8.41
N GLY A 106 26.69 0.61 -8.92
CA GLY A 106 25.76 -0.18 -8.13
C GLY A 106 24.45 -0.46 -8.83
N ARG A 107 23.45 -0.85 -8.03
CA ARG A 107 22.12 -1.22 -8.48
C ARG A 107 21.09 -0.28 -7.87
N TRP A 108 20.08 0.05 -8.66
CA TRP A 108 19.10 1.09 -8.35
C TRP A 108 17.69 0.60 -8.66
N LEU A 109 16.72 1.03 -7.86
CA LEU A 109 15.30 0.83 -8.12
C LEU A 109 14.72 2.13 -8.66
N ALA A 110 14.34 2.14 -9.94
CA ALA A 110 13.61 3.23 -10.56
C ALA A 110 12.10 2.95 -10.50
N VAL A 111 11.33 3.94 -10.03
CA VAL A 111 9.88 3.82 -9.83
C VAL A 111 9.20 4.99 -10.52
N THR A 112 8.22 4.69 -11.38
CA THR A 112 7.34 5.72 -11.94
C THR A 112 6.48 6.31 -10.83
N VAL A 113 6.23 7.61 -10.87
CA VAL A 113 5.36 8.30 -9.90
C VAL A 113 4.18 8.97 -10.60
N TYR A 114 3.09 9.18 -9.86
CA TYR A 114 1.98 9.96 -10.38
C TYR A 114 2.38 11.40 -10.73
N ALA A 115 1.73 11.96 -11.75
CA ALA A 115 2.00 13.33 -12.20
C ALA A 115 1.77 14.40 -11.10
N TRP A 116 0.90 14.11 -10.12
CA TRP A 116 0.62 15.03 -9.01
C TRP A 116 1.68 14.99 -7.89
N ILE A 117 2.54 13.95 -7.85
CA ILE A 117 3.64 13.87 -6.88
C ILE A 117 4.75 14.80 -7.39
N THR A 118 4.77 16.00 -6.84
CA THR A 118 5.74 17.05 -7.18
C THR A 118 7.06 16.86 -6.42
N GLU A 119 8.10 17.59 -6.83
CA GLU A 119 9.37 17.65 -6.08
C GLU A 119 9.17 18.14 -4.63
N ALA A 120 8.24 19.08 -4.42
CA ALA A 120 7.91 19.58 -3.09
C ALA A 120 7.28 18.47 -2.22
N GLN A 121 6.35 17.69 -2.79
CA GLN A 121 5.74 16.55 -2.10
C GLN A 121 6.78 15.48 -1.78
N ALA A 122 7.65 15.13 -2.74
CA ALA A 122 8.72 14.16 -2.52
C ALA A 122 9.71 14.63 -1.44
N THR A 123 9.97 15.93 -1.35
CA THR A 123 10.82 16.52 -0.30
C THR A 123 10.20 16.38 1.09
N VAL A 124 8.88 16.56 1.23
CA VAL A 124 8.15 16.31 2.48
C VAL A 124 8.25 14.85 2.89
N GLY A 125 8.05 13.92 1.94
CA GLY A 125 8.23 12.49 2.17
C GLY A 125 9.65 12.13 2.61
N ALA A 126 10.66 12.70 1.94
CA ALA A 126 12.07 12.49 2.28
C ALA A 126 12.42 13.04 3.68
N GLN A 127 11.87 14.19 4.08
CA GLN A 127 12.06 14.74 5.43
C GLN A 127 11.56 13.78 6.50
N LEU A 128 10.34 13.24 6.35
CA LEU A 128 9.80 12.26 7.29
C LEU A 128 10.64 10.98 7.29
N ARG A 129 11.00 10.48 6.10
CA ARG A 129 11.85 9.29 5.94
C ARG A 129 13.19 9.44 6.66
N ASP A 130 13.85 10.58 6.49
CA ASP A 130 15.18 10.81 7.07
C ASP A 130 15.12 10.89 8.59
N ALA A 131 14.09 11.54 9.14
CA ALA A 131 13.84 11.55 10.58
C ALA A 131 13.52 10.15 11.11
N ALA A 132 12.70 9.38 10.39
CA ALA A 132 12.37 8.00 10.74
C ALA A 132 13.60 7.08 10.72
N ALA A 133 14.45 7.21 9.70
CA ALA A 133 15.68 6.45 9.59
C ALA A 133 16.68 6.80 10.70
N ALA A 134 16.79 8.08 11.06
CA ALA A 134 17.58 8.51 12.22
C ALA A 134 17.04 7.93 13.54
N ALA A 135 15.74 7.64 13.62
CA ALA A 135 15.10 6.95 14.74
C ALA A 135 15.15 5.41 14.64
N GLY A 136 15.83 4.85 13.64
CA GLY A 136 16.05 3.41 13.49
C GLY A 136 15.01 2.67 12.64
N ILE A 137 14.11 3.37 11.95
CA ILE A 137 13.19 2.74 10.98
C ILE A 137 13.95 2.46 9.69
N ALA A 138 13.97 1.19 9.25
CA ALA A 138 14.58 0.82 8.00
C ALA A 138 13.78 1.37 6.80
N ALA A 139 14.48 2.07 5.91
CA ALA A 139 13.91 2.66 4.70
C ALA A 139 14.98 2.77 3.60
N PRO A 140 14.62 2.53 2.32
CA PRO A 140 15.55 2.73 1.21
C PRO A 140 16.03 4.19 1.15
N THR A 141 17.28 4.38 0.73
CA THR A 141 17.85 5.71 0.51
C THR A 141 17.39 6.24 -0.85
N PRO A 142 16.70 7.38 -0.92
CA PRO A 142 16.37 7.99 -2.21
C PRO A 142 17.61 8.59 -2.86
N VAL A 143 17.69 8.50 -4.18
CA VAL A 143 18.73 9.15 -4.98
C VAL A 143 18.26 10.54 -5.38
N ARG A 144 19.07 11.55 -5.10
CA ARG A 144 18.91 12.88 -5.68
C ARG A 144 19.67 12.98 -6.99
N SER A 145 19.06 13.58 -8.00
CA SER A 145 19.72 13.91 -9.27
C SER A 145 20.90 14.85 -9.02
N PRO A 146 21.83 15.03 -9.99
CA PRO A 146 22.88 16.05 -9.88
C PRO A 146 22.35 17.48 -9.69
N GLN A 147 21.07 17.72 -9.99
CA GLN A 147 20.36 18.97 -9.74
C GLN A 147 19.76 19.06 -8.32
N GLY A 148 19.97 18.02 -7.49
CA GLY A 148 19.48 17.93 -6.12
C GLY A 148 18.04 17.45 -5.98
N ARG A 149 17.40 17.00 -7.07
CA ARG A 149 15.96 16.67 -7.10
C ARG A 149 15.68 15.20 -6.83
N LEU A 150 14.57 14.90 -6.18
CA LEU A 150 14.09 13.54 -5.94
C LEU A 150 13.24 13.00 -7.10
N ILE A 151 12.57 13.90 -7.82
CA ILE A 151 11.72 13.58 -8.96
C ILE A 151 12.25 14.26 -10.22
N GLU A 152 12.50 13.45 -11.25
CA GLU A 152 12.89 13.93 -12.58
C GLU A 152 11.97 13.35 -13.66
N THR A 153 11.75 14.15 -14.71
CA THR A 153 10.99 13.71 -15.88
C THR A 153 11.93 13.05 -16.89
N VAL A 154 11.72 11.77 -17.16
CA VAL A 154 12.49 10.98 -18.14
C VAL A 154 11.51 10.30 -19.09
N GLN A 155 11.73 10.47 -20.40
CA GLN A 155 10.86 9.94 -21.46
C GLN A 155 9.36 10.23 -21.23
N ARG A 156 9.02 11.46 -20.83
CA ARG A 156 7.65 11.95 -20.57
C ARG A 156 6.95 11.35 -19.34
N GLN A 157 7.66 10.59 -18.52
CA GLN A 157 7.18 10.09 -17.23
C GLN A 157 7.99 10.68 -16.09
N ASN A 158 7.36 10.82 -14.92
CA ASN A 158 8.06 11.25 -13.71
C ASN A 158 8.60 10.01 -12.99
N TRP A 159 9.84 10.11 -12.53
CA TRP A 159 10.56 9.02 -11.90
C TRP A 159 11.15 9.46 -10.57
N ARG A 160 11.22 8.52 -9.64
CA ARG A 160 12.16 8.53 -8.50
C ARG A 160 13.08 7.34 -8.59
N VAL A 161 14.26 7.47 -8.01
CA VAL A 161 15.24 6.38 -7.93
C VAL A 161 15.66 6.18 -6.47
N HIS A 162 15.83 4.92 -6.07
CA HIS A 162 16.31 4.53 -4.75
C HIS A 162 17.53 3.62 -4.89
N GLU A 163 18.38 3.62 -3.87
CA GLU A 163 19.38 2.56 -3.69
C GLU A 163 18.69 1.19 -3.66
N TRP A 164 19.28 0.21 -4.34
CA TRP A 164 18.74 -1.15 -4.30
C TRP A 164 18.97 -1.77 -2.94
N ILE A 165 17.88 -2.18 -2.28
CA ILE A 165 17.91 -2.99 -1.08
C ILE A 165 17.38 -4.39 -1.37
N GLN A 166 18.07 -5.41 -0.84
CA GLN A 166 17.63 -6.79 -1.00
C GLN A 166 16.55 -7.09 0.04
N VAL A 167 15.29 -7.05 -0.40
CA VAL A 167 14.12 -7.31 0.45
C VAL A 167 13.28 -8.45 -0.11
N GLY A 168 12.56 -9.10 0.80
CA GLY A 168 11.55 -10.11 0.51
C GLY A 168 10.19 -9.49 0.18
N PRO A 169 9.13 -10.32 0.23
CA PRO A 169 7.77 -9.88 -0.07
C PRO A 169 7.21 -8.94 1.00
N SER A 170 6.00 -8.42 0.75
CA SER A 170 5.20 -7.80 1.81
C SER A 170 4.83 -8.81 2.89
N PRO A 171 4.56 -8.35 4.13
CA PRO A 171 3.90 -9.16 5.13
C PRO A 171 2.64 -9.85 4.59
N VAL A 172 2.39 -11.07 5.06
CA VAL A 172 1.21 -11.87 4.72
C VAL A 172 -0.04 -11.37 5.44
N THR A 173 -1.22 -11.64 4.88
CA THR A 173 -2.52 -11.34 5.50
C THR A 173 -3.28 -12.65 5.79
N PRO A 174 -3.84 -12.89 6.99
CA PRO A 174 -3.83 -12.02 8.18
C PRO A 174 -2.43 -11.73 8.70
N THR A 175 -2.25 -10.51 9.22
CA THR A 175 -0.99 -10.07 9.82
C THR A 175 -0.67 -10.89 11.07
N PRO A 176 0.49 -11.57 11.14
CA PRO A 176 0.94 -12.23 12.37
C PRO A 176 1.05 -11.23 13.53
N ALA A 177 0.70 -11.63 14.75
CA ALA A 177 0.75 -10.72 15.91
C ALA A 177 2.13 -10.08 16.12
N ALA A 178 3.22 -10.84 15.90
CA ALA A 178 4.59 -10.33 16.00
C ALA A 178 4.90 -9.23 14.96
N VAL A 179 4.36 -9.35 13.74
CA VAL A 179 4.51 -8.30 12.71
C VAL A 179 3.67 -7.09 13.10
N ALA A 180 2.43 -7.29 13.56
CA ALA A 180 1.55 -6.20 13.95
C ALA A 180 2.13 -5.35 15.09
N GLY A 181 2.76 -5.97 16.10
CA GLY A 181 3.44 -5.21 17.16
C GLY A 181 4.61 -4.37 16.65
N ARG A 182 5.37 -4.87 15.67
CA ARG A 182 6.46 -4.09 15.07
C ARG A 182 5.96 -2.96 14.18
N ILE A 183 4.85 -3.16 13.47
CA ILE A 183 4.17 -2.06 12.76
C ILE A 183 3.65 -1.02 13.74
N GLY A 184 3.03 -1.45 14.85
CA GLY A 184 2.62 -0.56 15.94
C GLY A 184 3.78 0.30 16.44
N SER A 185 4.93 -0.34 16.69
CA SER A 185 6.16 0.35 17.09
C SER A 185 6.68 1.34 16.05
N ILE A 186 6.57 1.02 14.75
CA ILE A 186 6.90 1.96 13.66
C ILE A 186 5.99 3.19 13.71
N TYR A 187 4.67 3.00 13.80
CA TYR A 187 3.74 4.14 13.92
C TYR A 187 4.00 4.96 15.19
N GLY A 188 4.25 4.29 16.32
CA GLY A 188 4.55 4.98 17.57
C GLY A 188 5.83 5.80 17.48
N THR A 189 6.87 5.26 16.83
CA THR A 189 8.12 5.98 16.57
C THR A 189 7.89 7.18 15.66
N LEU A 190 7.15 7.02 14.56
CA LEU A 190 6.82 8.12 13.65
C LEU A 190 6.06 9.25 14.35
N HIS A 191 5.04 8.91 15.14
CA HIS A 191 4.26 9.91 15.87
C HIS A 191 5.06 10.57 17.00
N ALA A 192 5.98 9.85 17.64
CA ALA A 192 6.88 10.39 18.67
C ALA A 192 7.88 11.42 18.12
N LEU A 193 8.19 11.39 16.82
CA LEU A 193 8.97 12.47 16.19
C LEU A 193 8.26 13.82 16.28
N ALA A 194 6.92 13.81 16.32
CA ALA A 194 6.05 14.98 16.51
C ALA A 194 6.44 16.18 15.63
N ILE A 195 6.87 15.92 14.39
CA ILE A 195 7.27 16.97 13.44
C ILE A 195 6.03 17.80 13.13
N PRO A 196 5.97 19.09 13.49
CA PRO A 196 4.78 19.91 13.25
C PRO A 196 4.50 20.05 11.77
N SER A 197 3.21 20.07 11.40
CA SER A 197 2.79 20.34 10.02
C SER A 197 1.68 21.39 10.00
N GLU A 198 1.86 22.44 9.19
CA GLU A 198 0.90 23.55 9.08
C GLU A 198 0.02 23.45 7.83
N THR A 199 0.25 22.44 6.98
CA THR A 199 -0.56 22.25 5.78
C THR A 199 -1.91 21.60 6.11
N PRO A 200 -2.98 21.86 5.34
CA PRO A 200 -4.22 21.11 5.46
C PRO A 200 -4.01 19.61 5.19
N ILE A 201 -4.90 18.77 5.73
CA ILE A 201 -5.02 17.37 5.30
C ILE A 201 -5.25 17.35 3.78
N SER A 202 -4.59 16.41 3.09
CA SER A 202 -4.79 16.19 1.66
C SER A 202 -6.27 16.16 1.29
N TRP A 203 -6.65 16.88 0.23
CA TRP A 203 -8.02 16.92 -0.27
C TRP A 203 -8.54 15.51 -0.59
N TYR A 204 -7.66 14.58 -0.95
CA TYR A 204 -7.99 13.18 -1.24
C TYR A 204 -8.49 12.42 0.00
N LEU A 205 -8.13 12.86 1.21
CA LEU A 205 -8.56 12.24 2.48
C LEU A 205 -9.74 12.99 3.13
N THR A 206 -10.15 14.13 2.59
CA THR A 206 -11.25 14.95 3.14
C THR A 206 -12.43 15.08 2.18
N SER A 207 -12.21 14.97 0.87
CA SER A 207 -13.27 15.08 -0.15
C SER A 207 -13.90 13.72 -0.43
N ARG A 208 -15.22 13.67 -0.58
CA ARG A 208 -15.98 12.44 -0.90
C ARG A 208 -16.94 12.68 -2.06
N LYS A 209 -17.08 11.68 -2.93
CA LYS A 209 -18.07 11.69 -4.01
C LYS A 209 -19.50 11.63 -3.45
N SER A 210 -20.41 12.34 -4.11
CA SER A 210 -21.82 12.43 -3.72
C SER A 210 -22.60 11.15 -4.03
N GLY A 211 -23.85 11.03 -3.57
CA GLY A 211 -24.68 9.85 -3.86
C GLY A 211 -24.93 9.69 -5.36
N ALA A 212 -25.26 10.81 -6.00
CA ALA A 212 -25.45 10.89 -7.44
C ALA A 212 -24.19 10.49 -8.23
N ASP A 213 -22.99 10.83 -7.76
CA ASP A 213 -21.74 10.42 -8.41
C ASP A 213 -21.56 8.89 -8.42
N TRP A 214 -21.97 8.21 -7.35
CA TRP A 214 -21.92 6.75 -7.23
C TRP A 214 -23.01 6.06 -8.05
N GLU A 215 -24.23 6.59 -8.05
CA GLU A 215 -25.32 6.13 -8.91
C GLU A 215 -24.92 6.25 -10.40
N GLY A 216 -24.36 7.39 -10.80
CA GLY A 216 -23.83 7.59 -12.15
C GLY A 216 -22.67 6.64 -12.49
N LEU A 217 -21.90 6.19 -11.50
CA LEU A 217 -20.85 5.19 -11.71
C LEU A 217 -21.41 3.80 -12.00
N VAL A 218 -22.53 3.42 -11.36
CA VAL A 218 -23.27 2.19 -11.69
C VAL A 218 -23.76 2.23 -13.13
N ASP A 219 -24.35 3.34 -13.56
CA ASP A 219 -24.84 3.48 -14.93
C ASP A 219 -23.70 3.39 -15.96
N ARG A 220 -22.54 4.00 -15.66
CA ARG A 220 -21.33 3.84 -16.47
C ARG A 220 -20.85 2.40 -16.53
N ALA A 221 -20.85 1.67 -15.41
CA ALA A 221 -20.46 0.27 -15.36
C ALA A 221 -21.41 -0.62 -16.19
N ARG A 222 -22.71 -0.39 -16.12
CA ARG A 222 -23.74 -1.08 -16.94
C ARG A 222 -23.56 -0.81 -18.42
N ALA A 223 -23.36 0.46 -18.80
CA ALA A 223 -23.12 0.86 -20.18
C ALA A 223 -21.83 0.23 -20.76
N ALA A 224 -20.82 0.03 -19.92
CA ALA A 224 -19.59 -0.69 -20.27
C ALA A 224 -19.73 -2.22 -20.16
N HIS A 225 -20.94 -2.75 -19.90
CA HIS A 225 -21.23 -4.18 -19.75
C HIS A 225 -20.37 -4.90 -18.70
N LYS A 226 -20.02 -4.20 -17.62
CA LYS A 226 -19.22 -4.79 -16.55
C LYS A 226 -20.03 -5.81 -15.75
N PRO A 227 -19.52 -7.05 -15.54
CA PRO A 227 -20.28 -8.12 -14.89
C PRO A 227 -20.56 -7.85 -13.40
N TRP A 228 -19.74 -7.01 -12.75
CA TRP A 228 -19.89 -6.61 -11.35
C TRP A 228 -20.75 -5.37 -11.13
N ALA A 229 -21.36 -4.80 -12.18
CA ALA A 229 -22.15 -3.56 -12.07
C ALA A 229 -23.32 -3.69 -11.06
N GLU A 230 -23.99 -4.84 -11.02
CA GLU A 230 -25.07 -5.07 -10.04
C GLU A 230 -24.56 -5.28 -8.62
N GLN A 231 -23.36 -5.84 -8.45
CA GLN A 231 -22.72 -5.93 -7.15
C GLN A 231 -22.36 -4.54 -6.62
N LEU A 232 -21.88 -3.63 -7.48
CA LEU A 232 -21.67 -2.22 -7.11
C LEU A 232 -22.99 -1.54 -6.69
N ASN A 233 -24.08 -1.77 -7.45
CA ASN A 233 -25.40 -1.24 -7.11
C ASN A 233 -25.86 -1.72 -5.72
N GLN A 234 -25.66 -3.00 -5.40
CA GLN A 234 -25.98 -3.58 -4.09
C GLN A 234 -25.11 -3.01 -2.96
N ALA A 235 -23.89 -2.53 -3.27
CA ALA A 235 -22.99 -1.94 -2.28
C ALA A 235 -23.36 -0.49 -1.92
N LEU A 236 -24.14 0.23 -2.74
CA LEU A 236 -24.44 1.66 -2.53
C LEU A 236 -24.94 2.02 -1.12
N PRO A 237 -25.87 1.27 -0.48
CA PRO A 237 -26.30 1.58 0.88
C PRO A 237 -25.16 1.54 1.89
N ASN A 238 -24.23 0.58 1.76
CA ASN A 238 -23.05 0.48 2.65
C ASN A 238 -22.09 1.65 2.43
N LEU A 239 -21.89 2.07 1.16
CA LEU A 239 -21.07 3.23 0.83
C LEU A 239 -21.68 4.53 1.39
N ALA A 240 -23.01 4.66 1.33
CA ALA A 240 -23.73 5.80 1.89
C ALA A 240 -23.60 5.84 3.42
N ASP A 241 -23.72 4.71 4.10
CA ASP A 241 -23.54 4.62 5.55
C ASP A 241 -22.11 4.99 5.98
N LEU A 242 -21.08 4.48 5.28
CA LEU A 242 -19.69 4.86 5.53
C LEU A 242 -19.46 6.37 5.45
N ARG A 243 -20.07 7.04 4.45
CA ARG A 243 -19.91 8.48 4.26
C ARG A 243 -20.40 9.34 5.42
N THR A 244 -21.16 8.77 6.35
CA THR A 244 -21.61 9.46 7.58
C THR A 244 -20.55 9.46 8.69
N VAL A 245 -19.44 8.73 8.53
CA VAL A 245 -18.31 8.76 9.47
C VAL A 245 -17.46 9.97 9.17
N GLU A 246 -17.58 11.02 9.97
CA GLU A 246 -16.89 12.30 9.80
C GLU A 246 -16.10 12.64 11.07
N ALA A 247 -15.08 13.49 10.91
CA ALA A 247 -14.30 14.04 12.01
C ALA A 247 -14.30 15.56 11.93
N ASP A 248 -14.49 16.21 13.07
CA ASP A 248 -14.10 17.60 13.23
C ASP A 248 -12.63 17.63 13.63
N VAL A 249 -11.82 18.39 12.90
CA VAL A 249 -10.37 18.28 12.99
C VAL A 249 -9.76 19.64 13.30
N ASP A 250 -9.12 19.73 14.46
CA ASP A 250 -8.33 20.90 14.86
C ASP A 250 -6.98 20.88 14.16
N GLY A 251 -6.80 21.76 13.18
CA GLY A 251 -5.56 21.86 12.39
C GLY A 251 -4.33 22.27 13.21
N ASN A 252 -4.49 22.75 14.46
CA ASN A 252 -3.36 23.06 15.33
C ASN A 252 -2.68 21.82 15.91
N GLN A 253 -3.26 20.63 15.73
CA GLN A 253 -2.76 19.36 16.27
C GLN A 253 -2.03 18.51 15.21
N PHE A 254 -1.82 19.05 14.01
CA PHE A 254 -1.21 18.31 12.93
C PHE A 254 0.28 18.07 13.12
N ILE A 255 0.64 16.81 12.91
CA ILE A 255 2.01 16.37 12.75
C ILE A 255 2.19 15.83 11.33
N LEU A 256 3.44 15.72 10.89
CA LEU A 256 3.79 15.07 9.65
C LEU A 256 3.71 13.54 9.83
N CYS A 257 2.70 12.96 9.18
CA CYS A 257 2.36 11.55 9.21
C CYS A 257 2.76 10.87 7.88
N ASN A 258 2.94 9.54 7.86
CA ASN A 258 3.18 8.82 6.59
C ASN A 258 1.92 8.83 5.72
N SER A 259 0.75 8.82 6.36
CA SER A 259 -0.60 8.88 5.79
C SER A 259 -1.01 7.70 4.90
N TYR A 260 -0.10 6.78 4.55
CA TYR A 260 -0.45 5.60 3.75
C TYR A 260 0.49 4.40 3.94
N LEU A 261 0.79 4.06 5.20
CA LEU A 261 1.64 2.92 5.56
C LEU A 261 0.82 1.62 5.64
N ILE A 262 0.59 0.99 4.49
CA ILE A 262 -0.18 -0.26 4.34
C ILE A 262 0.75 -1.47 4.13
N PRO A 263 0.28 -2.73 4.25
CA PRO A 263 1.11 -3.92 4.06
C PRO A 263 1.92 -3.94 2.75
N GLU A 264 1.35 -3.44 1.67
CA GLU A 264 1.97 -3.36 0.34
C GLU A 264 3.20 -2.43 0.31
N HIS A 265 3.29 -1.50 1.26
CA HIS A 265 4.37 -0.51 1.41
C HIS A 265 5.42 -0.89 2.45
N VAL A 266 5.36 -2.12 2.96
CA VAL A 266 6.35 -2.71 3.84
C VAL A 266 6.93 -3.96 3.18
N ARG A 267 8.23 -4.18 3.32
CA ARG A 267 8.91 -5.39 2.87
C ARG A 267 9.66 -6.05 4.02
N ILE A 268 9.76 -7.38 3.97
CA ILE A 268 10.55 -8.15 4.92
C ILE A 268 12.01 -8.15 4.48
N GLY A 269 12.87 -7.43 5.21
CA GLY A 269 14.32 -7.42 5.05
C GLY A 269 15.03 -8.65 5.62
N HIS A 270 16.34 -8.54 5.82
CA HIS A 270 17.12 -9.58 6.47
C HIS A 270 16.78 -9.67 7.96
N ASN A 271 16.89 -10.86 8.57
CA ASN A 271 16.49 -11.12 9.97
C ASN A 271 15.08 -10.62 10.30
N ASP A 272 14.17 -10.77 9.33
CA ASP A 272 12.78 -10.33 9.38
C ASP A 272 12.59 -8.83 9.65
N GLU A 273 13.58 -7.97 9.39
CA GLU A 273 13.44 -6.51 9.48
C GLU A 273 12.23 -5.99 8.68
N LEU A 274 11.46 -5.04 9.22
CA LEU A 274 10.39 -4.39 8.45
C LEU A 274 10.94 -3.14 7.80
N VAL A 275 10.93 -3.11 6.47
CA VAL A 275 11.43 -1.99 5.68
C VAL A 275 10.27 -1.21 5.08
N VAL A 276 10.16 0.06 5.41
CA VAL A 276 9.12 0.98 4.89
C VAL A 276 9.57 1.56 3.56
N THR A 277 8.84 1.25 2.49
CA THR A 277 9.26 1.58 1.11
C THR A 277 8.52 2.78 0.50
N GLU A 278 7.42 3.23 1.10
CA GLU A 278 6.63 4.35 0.56
C GLU A 278 6.55 5.52 1.55
N TRP A 279 6.85 6.71 1.04
CA TRP A 279 6.92 7.96 1.78
C TRP A 279 6.29 9.14 1.04
N ASP A 280 5.89 8.97 -0.24
CA ASP A 280 5.40 10.07 -1.09
C ASP A 280 4.03 10.60 -0.63
N PHE A 281 3.29 9.83 0.17
CA PHE A 281 1.99 10.22 0.70
C PHE A 281 2.08 10.98 2.02
N ALA A 282 3.29 11.24 2.53
CA ALA A 282 3.48 11.94 3.79
C ALA A 282 2.74 13.29 3.79
N GLY A 283 2.07 13.60 4.89
CA GLY A 283 1.22 14.78 4.98
C GLY A 283 0.67 15.00 6.39
N SER A 284 -0.12 16.06 6.55
CA SER A 284 -0.71 16.43 7.82
C SER A 284 -1.83 15.47 8.22
N LEU A 285 -1.72 14.89 9.42
CA LEU A 285 -2.81 14.21 10.13
C LEU A 285 -2.62 14.43 11.64
N THR A 286 -3.63 14.05 12.43
CA THR A 286 -3.42 13.75 13.85
C THR A 286 -3.07 12.26 14.01
N PRO A 287 -2.38 11.86 15.10
CA PRO A 287 -2.12 10.46 15.40
C PRO A 287 -3.35 9.55 15.33
N GLU A 288 -4.50 10.03 15.82
CA GLU A 288 -5.77 9.29 15.85
C GLU A 288 -6.25 8.97 14.43
N LEU A 289 -6.17 9.95 13.52
CA LEU A 289 -6.60 9.79 12.13
C LEU A 289 -5.70 8.80 11.38
N GLU A 290 -4.37 8.89 11.57
CA GLU A 290 -3.43 7.94 10.96
C GLU A 290 -3.62 6.52 11.53
N LEU A 291 -3.82 6.38 12.83
CA LEU A 291 -4.08 5.07 13.47
C LEU A 291 -5.40 4.44 13.02
N GLY A 292 -6.46 5.23 12.85
CA GLY A 292 -7.72 4.73 12.29
C GLY A 292 -7.50 4.10 10.90
N TYR A 293 -6.63 4.71 10.09
CA TYR A 293 -6.28 4.15 8.79
C TYR A 293 -5.39 2.90 8.89
N ALA A 294 -4.37 2.95 9.76
CA ALA A 294 -3.46 1.84 10.01
C ALA A 294 -4.21 0.57 10.43
N LEU A 295 -5.06 0.67 11.45
CA LEU A 295 -5.80 -0.47 11.99
C LEU A 295 -6.70 -1.12 10.93
N GLY A 296 -7.33 -0.30 10.07
CA GLY A 296 -8.14 -0.79 8.96
C GLY A 296 -7.36 -1.65 7.96
N HIS A 297 -6.10 -1.32 7.69
CA HIS A 297 -5.25 -2.08 6.77
C HIS A 297 -4.54 -3.27 7.42
N TRP A 298 -4.08 -3.13 8.67
CA TRP A 298 -3.22 -4.12 9.32
C TRP A 298 -3.98 -5.17 10.13
N THR A 299 -5.21 -4.89 10.56
CA THR A 299 -5.89 -5.72 11.57
C THR A 299 -7.32 -6.13 11.20
N LEU A 300 -7.95 -5.49 10.20
CA LEU A 300 -9.33 -5.76 9.83
C LEU A 300 -9.50 -6.99 8.91
N GLN A 301 -8.45 -7.34 8.15
CA GLN A 301 -8.53 -8.32 7.07
C GLN A 301 -7.79 -9.63 7.41
N PRO A 302 -8.34 -10.81 7.02
CA PRO A 302 -9.67 -11.03 6.42
C PRO A 302 -10.80 -10.94 7.46
N SER A 303 -10.46 -10.93 8.74
CA SER A 303 -11.36 -10.67 9.87
C SER A 303 -10.54 -10.11 11.03
N ILE A 304 -11.21 -9.44 11.95
CA ILE A 304 -10.56 -8.86 13.13
C ILE A 304 -9.99 -9.97 14.01
N ASN A 305 -8.69 -9.87 14.32
CA ASN A 305 -8.01 -10.71 15.29
C ASN A 305 -7.62 -9.88 16.52
N PRO A 306 -8.27 -10.08 17.69
CA PRO A 306 -7.97 -9.32 18.90
C PRO A 306 -6.51 -9.41 19.34
N LYS A 307 -5.82 -10.54 19.11
CA LYS A 307 -4.39 -10.67 19.44
C LYS A 307 -3.52 -9.76 18.58
N THR A 308 -3.84 -9.66 17.30
CA THR A 308 -3.14 -8.77 16.35
C THR A 308 -3.39 -7.31 16.69
N VAL A 309 -4.62 -6.95 17.06
CA VAL A 309 -4.98 -5.59 17.52
C VAL A 309 -4.23 -5.23 18.80
N ALA A 310 -4.23 -6.11 19.81
CA ALA A 310 -3.52 -5.90 21.05
C ALA A 310 -2.01 -5.76 20.83
N ALA A 311 -1.39 -6.64 20.03
CA ALA A 311 0.02 -6.56 19.72
C ALA A 311 0.39 -5.23 19.04
N PHE A 312 -0.41 -4.78 18.07
CA PHE A 312 -0.23 -3.47 17.44
C PHE A 312 -0.28 -2.34 18.48
N ARG A 313 -1.32 -2.32 19.33
CA ARG A 313 -1.50 -1.31 20.38
C ARG A 313 -0.32 -1.28 21.35
N ASP A 314 0.13 -2.44 21.78
CA ASP A 314 1.23 -2.58 22.73
C ASP A 314 2.54 -2.05 22.14
N GLY A 315 2.86 -2.45 20.89
CA GLY A 315 4.07 -1.96 20.21
C GLY A 315 4.04 -0.45 19.97
N TYR A 316 2.89 0.11 19.63
CA TYR A 316 2.72 1.56 19.53
C TYR A 316 2.94 2.25 20.87
N THR A 317 2.32 1.74 21.93
CA THR A 317 2.40 2.32 23.27
C THR A 317 3.83 2.28 23.81
N GLU A 318 4.57 1.20 23.55
CA GLU A 318 5.98 1.09 23.91
C GLU A 318 6.83 2.17 23.24
N ALA A 319 6.59 2.47 21.96
CA ALA A 319 7.37 3.46 21.20
C ALA A 319 6.94 4.92 21.44
N ALA A 320 5.63 5.18 21.53
CA ALA A 320 5.07 6.53 21.68
C ALA A 320 4.81 6.95 23.14
N GLY A 321 4.89 6.01 24.09
CA GLY A 321 4.63 6.22 25.51
C GLY A 321 3.15 6.23 25.91
N GLN A 322 2.23 6.51 24.99
CA GLN A 322 0.79 6.47 25.24
C GLN A 322 0.00 6.10 23.99
N TRP A 323 -1.08 5.34 24.16
CA TRP A 323 -2.07 5.10 23.12
C TRP A 323 -3.09 6.25 23.07
N PRO A 324 -3.34 6.90 21.92
CA PRO A 324 -4.32 7.97 21.84
C PRO A 324 -5.74 7.41 21.92
N ARG A 325 -6.70 8.25 22.33
CA ARG A 325 -8.10 7.86 22.39
C ARG A 325 -8.68 7.82 20.98
N LEU A 326 -9.08 6.63 20.55
CA LEU A 326 -9.76 6.45 19.27
C LEU A 326 -11.27 6.48 19.44
N GLU A 327 -11.95 7.06 18.46
CA GLU A 327 -13.40 7.05 18.34
C GLU A 327 -13.78 6.66 16.90
N LEU A 328 -15.06 6.48 16.60
CA LEU A 328 -15.47 6.18 15.22
C LEU A 328 -15.03 7.28 14.24
N ALA A 329 -14.99 8.53 14.69
CA ALA A 329 -14.49 9.68 13.92
C ALA A 329 -13.00 9.54 13.54
N SER A 330 -12.18 8.84 14.33
CA SER A 330 -10.77 8.59 14.01
C SER A 330 -10.58 7.83 12.69
N PHE A 331 -11.61 7.13 12.21
CA PHE A 331 -11.60 6.45 10.92
C PHE A 331 -12.04 7.33 9.74
N ALA A 332 -12.33 8.62 9.93
CA ALA A 332 -12.89 9.47 8.87
C ALA A 332 -11.98 9.58 7.64
N VAL A 333 -10.65 9.74 7.82
CA VAL A 333 -9.70 9.78 6.69
C VAL A 333 -9.53 8.41 6.05
N ALA A 334 -9.61 7.33 6.84
CA ALA A 334 -9.57 5.96 6.35
C ALA A 334 -10.75 5.67 5.40
N VAL A 335 -11.94 6.09 5.82
CA VAL A 335 -13.16 6.02 5.03
C VAL A 335 -13.04 6.82 3.74
N SER A 336 -12.59 8.08 3.82
CA SER A 336 -12.42 8.92 2.63
C SER A 336 -11.42 8.32 1.64
N GLY A 337 -10.26 7.89 2.12
CA GLY A 337 -9.22 7.26 1.30
C GLY A 337 -9.72 5.98 0.63
N TRP A 338 -10.41 5.11 1.37
CA TRP A 338 -10.98 3.88 0.83
C TRP A 338 -12.09 4.15 -0.20
N LEU A 339 -12.99 5.11 0.05
CA LEU A 339 -14.05 5.50 -0.90
C LEU A 339 -13.48 6.07 -2.19
N ASN A 340 -12.50 6.96 -2.10
CA ASN A 340 -11.87 7.57 -3.27
C ASN A 340 -11.06 6.56 -4.07
N TRP A 341 -10.31 5.68 -3.39
CA TRP A 341 -9.62 4.57 -4.04
C TRP A 341 -10.60 3.64 -4.77
N THR A 342 -11.70 3.28 -4.12
CA THR A 342 -12.74 2.43 -4.72
C THR A 342 -13.36 3.09 -5.95
N TYR A 343 -13.72 4.37 -5.86
CA TYR A 343 -14.29 5.12 -6.98
C TYR A 343 -13.34 5.17 -8.18
N ASN A 344 -12.06 5.47 -7.93
CA ASN A 344 -11.04 5.57 -8.97
C ASN A 344 -10.74 4.21 -9.61
N THR A 345 -10.58 3.16 -8.80
CA THR A 345 -10.35 1.79 -9.28
C THR A 345 -11.48 1.33 -10.19
N ILE A 346 -12.73 1.63 -9.84
CA ILE A 346 -13.90 1.31 -10.67
C ILE A 346 -13.90 2.13 -11.96
N CYS A 347 -13.53 3.41 -11.91
CA CYS A 347 -13.41 4.24 -13.11
C CYS A 347 -12.35 3.70 -14.08
N GLU A 348 -11.20 3.27 -13.55
CA GLU A 348 -10.13 2.65 -14.31
C GLU A 348 -10.53 1.29 -14.87
N ALA A 349 -11.30 0.49 -14.11
CA ALA A 349 -11.83 -0.76 -14.61
C ALA A 349 -12.78 -0.53 -15.79
N ILE A 350 -13.63 0.50 -15.72
CA ILE A 350 -14.55 0.88 -16.81
C ILE A 350 -13.79 1.35 -18.06
N ASN A 351 -12.75 2.15 -17.90
CA ASN A 351 -11.98 2.74 -19.00
C ASN A 351 -10.48 2.71 -18.71
N PRO A 352 -9.83 1.54 -18.86
CA PRO A 352 -8.41 1.40 -18.55
C PRO A 352 -7.53 2.09 -19.59
N ALA A 353 -6.36 2.57 -19.15
CA ALA A 353 -5.40 3.23 -20.04
C ALA A 353 -4.62 2.24 -20.92
N ASP A 354 -4.37 1.04 -20.40
CA ASP A 354 -3.65 -0.05 -21.05
C ASP A 354 -4.08 -1.41 -20.45
N ASP A 355 -3.55 -2.51 -21.01
CA ASP A 355 -3.91 -3.88 -20.61
C ASP A 355 -3.46 -4.22 -19.17
N ASP A 356 -2.32 -3.69 -18.71
CA ASP A 356 -1.84 -3.90 -17.34
C ASP A 356 -2.81 -3.23 -16.35
N GLN A 357 -3.19 -1.99 -16.61
CA GLN A 357 -4.18 -1.25 -15.83
C GLN A 357 -5.55 -1.94 -15.86
N ALA A 358 -5.95 -2.49 -17.03
CA ALA A 358 -7.20 -3.22 -17.17
C ALA A 358 -7.26 -4.44 -16.25
N GLU A 359 -6.21 -5.28 -16.25
CA GLU A 359 -6.14 -6.46 -15.38
C GLU A 359 -6.18 -6.05 -13.90
N VAL A 360 -5.36 -5.06 -13.53
CA VAL A 360 -5.22 -4.61 -12.14
C VAL A 360 -6.51 -4.00 -11.59
N SER A 361 -7.14 -3.10 -12.35
CA SER A 361 -8.33 -2.38 -11.91
C SER A 361 -9.58 -3.27 -11.88
N GLU A 362 -9.73 -4.21 -12.82
CA GLU A 362 -10.83 -5.19 -12.83
C GLU A 362 -10.78 -6.07 -11.57
N ARG A 363 -9.61 -6.62 -11.28
CA ARG A 363 -9.42 -7.46 -10.10
C ARG A 363 -9.52 -6.66 -8.80
N GLY A 364 -8.97 -5.45 -8.77
CA GLY A 364 -9.07 -4.54 -7.62
C GLY A 364 -10.52 -4.18 -7.30
N THR A 365 -11.33 -3.93 -8.33
CA THR A 365 -12.77 -3.69 -8.19
C THR A 365 -13.47 -4.87 -7.53
N LEU A 366 -13.20 -6.10 -7.98
CA LEU A 366 -13.80 -7.30 -7.39
C LEU A 366 -13.38 -7.50 -5.93
N ASP A 367 -12.10 -7.29 -5.60
CA ASP A 367 -11.62 -7.40 -4.21
C ASP A 367 -12.34 -6.42 -3.28
N LEU A 368 -12.47 -5.15 -3.71
CA LEU A 368 -13.15 -4.10 -2.95
C LEU A 368 -14.65 -4.37 -2.78
N LEU A 369 -15.32 -4.93 -3.79
CA LEU A 369 -16.74 -5.26 -3.73
C LEU A 369 -17.03 -6.55 -2.95
N ASN A 370 -16.08 -7.50 -2.91
CA ASN A 370 -16.21 -8.74 -2.16
C ASN A 370 -15.87 -8.56 -0.67
N ARG A 371 -15.01 -7.58 -0.35
CA ARG A 371 -14.56 -7.29 1.02
C ARG A 371 -14.70 -5.79 1.33
N PRO A 372 -15.92 -5.24 1.27
CA PRO A 372 -16.10 -3.81 1.47
C PRO A 372 -15.77 -3.42 2.92
N MET A 373 -15.18 -2.24 3.09
CA MET A 373 -15.20 -1.58 4.38
C MET A 373 -16.67 -1.30 4.74
N THR A 374 -17.03 -1.49 6.00
CA THR A 374 -18.38 -1.17 6.49
C THR A 374 -18.30 -0.44 7.82
N ARG A 375 -19.29 0.41 8.13
CA ARG A 375 -19.37 1.08 9.44
C ARG A 375 -19.35 0.07 10.59
N SER A 376 -20.06 -1.05 10.43
CA SER A 376 -20.07 -2.14 11.40
C SER A 376 -18.68 -2.74 11.63
N SER A 377 -17.90 -2.98 10.56
CA SER A 377 -16.53 -3.48 10.71
C SER A 377 -15.61 -2.49 11.45
N LEU A 378 -15.79 -1.18 11.25
CA LEU A 378 -15.03 -0.15 11.98
C LEU A 378 -15.43 -0.09 13.45
N GLN A 379 -16.72 -0.24 13.77
CA GLN A 379 -17.20 -0.31 15.15
C GLN A 379 -16.70 -1.56 15.88
N GLN A 380 -16.67 -2.71 15.20
CA GLN A 380 -16.10 -3.95 15.74
C GLN A 380 -14.60 -3.79 16.01
N LEU A 381 -13.88 -3.13 15.09
CA LEU A 381 -12.46 -2.86 15.24
C LEU A 381 -12.20 -1.92 16.42
N LEU A 382 -12.96 -0.84 16.55
CA LEU A 382 -12.88 0.07 17.69
C LEU A 382 -13.13 -0.67 19.02
N ALA A 383 -14.17 -1.50 19.10
CA ALA A 383 -14.44 -2.31 20.28
C ALA A 383 -13.31 -3.30 20.61
N ALA A 384 -12.61 -3.83 19.61
CA ALA A 384 -11.45 -4.71 19.81
C ALA A 384 -10.20 -3.96 20.29
N VAL A 385 -10.06 -2.67 19.97
CA VAL A 385 -8.96 -1.82 20.47
C VAL A 385 -9.14 -1.47 21.95
N ASP A 386 -10.40 -1.33 22.40
CA ASP A 386 -10.75 -0.99 23.78
C ASP A 386 -10.81 -2.20 24.73
N ALA A 387 -10.72 -3.42 24.18
CA ALA A 387 -10.67 -4.67 24.93
C ALA A 387 -9.27 -4.96 25.50
#